data_AF-A0A3B9QDY1-F1
#
_entry.id   AF-A0A3B9QDY1-F1
#
_cell.length_a   1.000
_cell.length_b   1.000
_cell.length_c   1.000
_cell.angle_alpha   90.00
_cell.angle_beta   90.00
_cell.angle_gamma   90.00
#
_symmetry.space_group_name_H-M   'P 1'
#
loop_
_entity.id
_entity.type
_entity.pdbx_description
1 polymer ?
#
loop_
_entity_poly.entity_id
_entity_poly.type
_entity_poly.pdbx_seq_one_letter_code
_entity_poly.pdbx_strand_id
1 'polypeptide(L)'
;MRDKYLVDANVFITAHRQRYPFDLAPSFWEQLVENGAYRIVIIRQVEKEIQKGDDILVEWYKKQRSKFTVLGQPGREVLQSYKKMINSIMASKQYTQSAKDEFASKADSWLCAYGLALGA
;
A
#
# COMPACT_ATOMS: atom_id res chain seq x y z
N MET A 1 -5.70 7.70 20.05
CA MET A 1 -5.89 7.55 18.58
C MET A 1 -6.09 6.06 18.31
N ARG A 2 -7.06 5.65 17.49
CA ARG A 2 -7.07 4.26 17.02
C ARG A 2 -5.95 4.14 15.99
N ASP A 3 -5.09 3.13 16.14
CA ASP A 3 -3.98 2.89 15.22
C ASP A 3 -4.49 2.81 13.77
N LYS A 4 -3.85 3.57 12.88
CA LYS A 4 -4.07 3.57 11.44
C LYS A 4 -2.96 2.74 10.81
N TYR A 5 -3.32 1.84 9.90
CA TYR A 5 -2.39 0.92 9.27
C TYR A 5 -2.22 1.27 7.80
N LEU A 6 -0.99 1.60 7.40
CA LEU A 6 -0.61 1.62 5.99
C LEU A 6 -0.49 0.19 5.50
N VAL A 7 -1.14 -0.13 4.40
CA VAL A 7 -1.14 -1.50 3.86
C VAL A 7 -0.48 -1.55 2.49
N ASP A 8 0.23 -2.64 2.25
CA ASP A 8 0.79 -2.99 0.97
C ASP A 8 -0.27 -3.61 0.04
N ALA A 9 -0.13 -3.43 -1.28
CA ALA A 9 -1.05 -4.03 -2.25
C ALA A 9 -1.07 -5.57 -2.13
N ASN A 10 0.07 -6.17 -1.78
CA ASN A 10 0.22 -7.61 -1.59
C ASN A 10 -0.66 -8.16 -0.47
N VAL A 11 -1.07 -7.35 0.51
CA VAL A 11 -2.06 -7.77 1.53
C VAL A 11 -3.35 -8.21 0.85
N PHE A 12 -3.81 -7.47 -0.16
CA PHE A 12 -5.02 -7.79 -0.90
C PHE A 12 -4.76 -8.82 -2.01
N ILE A 13 -3.68 -8.65 -2.78
CA ILE A 13 -3.38 -9.52 -3.93
C ILE A 13 -3.09 -10.95 -3.46
N THR A 14 -2.26 -11.11 -2.43
CA THR A 14 -1.91 -12.44 -1.90
C THR A 14 -3.09 -13.07 -1.17
N ALA A 15 -3.87 -12.27 -0.42
CA ALA A 15 -5.10 -12.76 0.20
C ALA A 15 -6.02 -13.35 -0.86
N HIS A 16 -6.31 -12.62 -1.94
CA HIS A 16 -7.17 -13.10 -3.01
C HIS A 16 -6.63 -14.35 -3.70
N ARG A 17 -5.34 -14.36 -4.06
CA ARG A 17 -4.79 -15.41 -4.93
C ARG A 17 -4.42 -16.70 -4.23
N GLN A 18 -4.13 -16.66 -2.93
CA GLN A 18 -3.49 -17.80 -2.26
C GLN A 18 -4.15 -18.23 -0.94
N ARG A 19 -4.75 -17.31 -0.17
CA ARG A 19 -5.19 -17.61 1.21
C ARG A 19 -6.69 -17.54 1.41
N TYR A 20 -7.31 -16.50 0.84
CA TYR A 20 -8.72 -16.17 0.99
C TYR A 20 -9.32 -15.84 -0.39
N PRO A 21 -9.42 -16.81 -1.32
CA PRO A 21 -10.22 -16.65 -2.53
C PRO A 21 -11.65 -16.21 -2.20
N PHE A 22 -12.26 -15.39 -3.06
CA PHE A 22 -13.58 -14.79 -2.80
C PHE A 22 -14.72 -15.82 -2.73
N ASP A 23 -14.59 -16.92 -3.48
CA ASP A 23 -15.53 -18.04 -3.52
C ASP A 23 -15.41 -18.96 -2.30
N LEU A 24 -14.20 -19.10 -1.76
CA LEU A 24 -13.93 -19.97 -0.61
C LEU A 24 -14.07 -19.25 0.74
N ALA A 25 -13.68 -17.97 0.81
CA ALA A 25 -13.60 -17.20 2.04
C ALA A 25 -14.27 -15.82 1.94
N PRO A 26 -15.56 -15.74 1.54
CA PRO A 26 -16.26 -14.45 1.40
C PRO A 26 -16.31 -13.67 2.73
N SER A 27 -16.49 -14.36 3.85
CA SER A 27 -16.56 -13.73 5.17
C SER A 27 -15.27 -13.03 5.58
N PHE A 28 -14.09 -13.45 5.09
CA PHE A 28 -12.86 -12.70 5.33
C PHE A 28 -12.95 -11.28 4.74
N TRP A 29 -13.44 -11.18 3.51
CA TRP A 29 -13.56 -9.91 2.79
C TRP A 29 -14.67 -9.03 3.37
N GLU A 30 -15.77 -9.63 3.81
CA GLU A 30 -16.84 -8.93 4.53
C GLU A 30 -16.31 -8.35 5.84
N GLN A 31 -15.66 -9.17 6.67
CA GLN A 31 -15.08 -8.74 7.95
C GLN A 31 -13.97 -7.70 7.78
N LEU A 32 -13.15 -7.81 6.72
CA LEU A 32 -12.14 -6.82 6.39
C LEU A 32 -12.76 -5.43 6.14
N VAL A 33 -13.91 -5.37 5.46
CA VAL A 33 -14.62 -4.11 5.21
C VAL A 33 -15.31 -3.62 6.48
N GLU A 34 -16.09 -4.47 7.12
CA GLU A 34 -16.91 -4.11 8.29
C GLU A 34 -16.06 -3.66 9.48
N ASN A 35 -14.98 -4.39 9.77
CA ASN A 35 -14.21 -4.23 10.99
C ASN A 35 -12.78 -3.69 10.76
N GLY A 36 -12.28 -3.71 9.52
CA GLY A 36 -10.92 -3.32 9.20
C GLY A 36 -10.80 -2.00 8.44
N ALA A 37 -11.68 -1.74 7.46
CA ALA A 37 -11.47 -0.69 6.45
C ALA A 37 -11.27 0.71 7.04
N TYR A 38 -11.96 1.05 8.14
CA TYR A 38 -11.83 2.34 8.80
C TYR A 38 -10.44 2.58 9.42
N ARG A 39 -9.64 1.53 9.65
CA ARG A 39 -8.25 1.63 10.16
C ARG A 39 -7.22 1.58 9.04
N ILE A 40 -7.59 1.08 7.87
CA ILE A 40 -6.69 0.89 6.75
C ILE A 40 -6.54 2.17 5.95
N VAL A 41 -5.29 2.53 5.68
CA VAL A 41 -4.88 3.67 4.87
C VAL A 41 -4.21 3.15 3.60
N ILE A 42 -4.74 3.54 2.45
CA ILE A 42 -4.26 3.14 1.13
C ILE A 42 -3.64 4.35 0.47
N ILE A 43 -2.38 4.23 0.04
CA ILE A 43 -1.70 5.28 -0.72
C ILE A 43 -2.01 5.12 -2.21
N ARG A 44 -1.86 6.20 -2.98
CA ARG A 44 -2.13 6.22 -4.42
C ARG A 44 -1.39 5.12 -5.19
N GLN A 45 -0.15 4.83 -4.82
CA GLN A 45 0.67 3.82 -5.49
C GLN A 45 0.10 2.41 -5.27
N VAL A 46 -0.31 2.09 -4.05
CA VAL A 46 -0.97 0.82 -3.70
C VAL A 46 -2.32 0.69 -4.41
N GLU A 47 -3.11 1.77 -4.45
CA GLU A 47 -4.37 1.78 -5.21
C GLU A 47 -4.12 1.46 -6.69
N LYS A 48 -3.10 2.08 -7.30
CA LYS A 48 -2.73 1.79 -8.70
C LYS A 48 -2.30 0.35 -8.91
N GLU A 49 -1.57 -0.25 -7.97
CA GLU A 49 -1.15 -1.65 -8.05
C GLU A 49 -2.33 -2.61 -7.95
N ILE A 50 -3.28 -2.37 -7.03
CA ILE A 50 -4.51 -3.14 -6.95
C ILE A 50 -5.28 -3.03 -8.26
N GLN A 51 -5.42 -1.81 -8.81
CA GLN A 51 -6.16 -1.55 -10.05
C GLN A 51 -5.43 -1.98 -11.33
N LYS A 52 -4.16 -2.37 -11.26
CA LYS A 52 -3.40 -2.89 -12.41
C LYS A 52 -3.82 -4.32 -12.78
N GLY A 53 -4.46 -5.04 -11.85
CA GLY A 53 -5.08 -6.32 -12.15
C GLY A 53 -6.24 -6.18 -13.14
N ASP A 54 -6.78 -7.32 -13.57
CA ASP A 54 -8.02 -7.42 -14.32
C ASP A 54 -8.81 -8.62 -13.81
N ASP A 55 -9.05 -8.63 -12.50
CA ASP A 55 -9.63 -9.74 -11.77
C ASP A 55 -10.72 -9.28 -10.79
N ILE A 56 -11.35 -10.24 -10.12
CA ILE A 56 -12.43 -10.00 -9.17
C ILE A 56 -12.00 -9.09 -8.00
N LEU A 57 -10.70 -9.04 -7.67
CA LEU A 57 -10.18 -8.15 -6.64
C LEU A 57 -10.32 -6.68 -7.05
N VAL A 58 -10.09 -6.35 -8.33
CA VAL A 58 -10.26 -4.99 -8.85
C VAL A 58 -11.71 -4.54 -8.70
N GLU A 59 -12.64 -5.38 -9.10
CA GLU A 59 -14.07 -5.09 -9.04
C GLU A 59 -14.58 -4.99 -7.60
N TRP A 60 -14.09 -5.86 -6.72
CA TRP A 60 -14.36 -5.75 -5.29
C TRP A 60 -13.80 -4.44 -4.71
N TYR A 61 -12.55 -4.10 -5.02
CA TYR A 61 -11.91 -2.89 -4.50
C TYR A 61 -12.64 -1.63 -4.95
N LYS A 62 -13.04 -1.54 -6.24
CA LYS A 62 -13.82 -0.41 -6.76
C LYS A 62 -15.12 -0.20 -5.97
N LYS A 63 -15.83 -1.29 -5.63
CA LYS A 63 -17.08 -1.25 -4.86
C LYS A 63 -16.86 -0.81 -3.42
N GLN A 64 -15.77 -1.25 -2.79
CA GLN A 64 -15.49 -1.00 -1.38
C GLN A 64 -14.60 0.23 -1.12
N ARG A 65 -14.05 0.85 -2.16
CA ARG A 65 -13.09 1.96 -2.09
C ARG A 65 -13.50 3.06 -1.12
N SER A 66 -14.78 3.44 -1.12
CA SER A 66 -15.33 4.51 -0.27
C SER A 66 -15.29 4.19 1.23
N LYS A 67 -15.10 2.92 1.61
CA LYS A 67 -14.96 2.46 3.00
C LYS A 67 -13.53 2.60 3.53
N PHE A 68 -12.54 2.69 2.64
CA PHE A 68 -11.13 2.84 3.01
C PHE A 68 -10.72 4.30 3.08
N THR A 69 -9.69 4.60 3.88
CA THR A 69 -9.02 5.91 3.81
C THR A 69 -8.01 5.90 2.67
N VAL A 70 -8.35 6.47 1.52
CA VAL A 70 -7.44 6.56 0.37
C VAL A 70 -6.76 7.92 0.33
N LEU A 71 -5.43 7.94 0.45
CA LEU A 71 -4.64 9.17 0.39
C LEU A 71 -4.46 9.64 -1.05
N GLY A 72 -4.60 10.96 -1.25
CA GLY A 72 -4.35 11.62 -2.51
C GLY A 72 -2.86 11.84 -2.80
N GLN A 73 -2.50 13.03 -3.27
CA GLN A 73 -1.10 13.36 -3.51
C GLN A 73 -0.31 13.44 -2.19
N PRO A 74 0.98 13.03 -2.19
CA PRO A 74 1.81 13.12 -1.01
C PRO A 74 1.98 14.57 -0.57
N GLY A 75 1.78 14.81 0.74
CA GLY A 75 2.03 16.11 1.36
C GLY A 75 3.53 16.41 1.45
N ARG A 76 3.86 17.65 1.88
CA ARG A 76 5.24 18.12 2.00
C ARG A 76 6.10 17.22 2.89
N GLU A 77 5.56 16.77 4.01
CA GLU A 77 6.27 15.90 4.98
C GLU A 77 6.65 14.56 4.36
N VAL A 78 5.72 13.91 3.65
CA VAL A 78 5.97 12.65 2.95
C VAL A 78 7.03 12.83 1.86
N LEU A 79 6.98 13.93 1.11
CA LEU A 79 8.00 14.24 0.09
C LEU A 79 9.39 14.45 0.71
N GLN A 80 9.47 15.10 1.87
CA GLN A 80 10.74 15.28 2.60
C GLN A 80 11.27 13.94 3.11
N SER A 81 10.41 13.10 3.70
CA SER A 81 10.75 11.74 4.13
C SER A 81 11.26 10.89 2.97
N TYR A 82 10.56 10.92 1.83
CA TYR A 82 10.97 10.21 0.61
C TYR A 82 12.34 10.68 0.13
N LYS A 83 12.55 12.00 0.01
CA LYS A 83 13.83 12.57 -0.42
C LYS A 83 14.98 12.15 0.51
N LYS A 84 14.77 12.23 1.83
CA LYS A 84 15.77 11.82 2.83
C LYS A 84 16.13 10.35 2.67
N MET A 85 15.12 9.48 2.55
CA MET A 85 15.31 8.03 2.41
C MET A 85 16.04 7.68 1.12
N ILE A 86 15.57 8.18 -0.03
CA ILE A 86 16.18 7.88 -1.34
C ILE A 86 17.63 8.36 -1.40
N ASN A 87 17.92 9.57 -0.91
CA ASN A 87 19.30 10.06 -0.89
C ASN A 87 20.22 9.16 -0.04
N SER A 88 19.74 8.66 1.10
CA SER A 88 20.51 7.75 1.95
C SER A 88 20.77 6.41 1.26
N ILE A 89 19.76 5.85 0.57
CA ILE A 89 19.88 4.59 -0.17
C ILE A 89 20.83 4.74 -1.36
N MET A 90 20.72 5.84 -2.10
CA MET A 90 21.59 6.12 -3.25
C MET A 90 23.06 6.27 -2.85
N ALA A 91 23.33 6.88 -1.69
CA ALA A 91 24.69 7.03 -1.16
C ALA A 91 25.27 5.73 -0.57
N SER A 92 24.44 4.74 -0.25
CA SER A 92 24.90 3.48 0.35
C SER A 92 25.74 2.65 -0.61
N LYS A 93 26.88 2.12 -0.16
CA LYS A 93 27.71 1.17 -0.93
C LYS A 93 27.23 -0.28 -0.82
N GLN A 94 26.24 -0.55 0.03
CA GLN A 94 25.76 -1.90 0.33
C GLN A 94 24.89 -2.49 -0.79
N TYR A 95 24.26 -1.65 -1.61
CA TYR A 95 23.32 -2.07 -2.64
C TYR A 95 23.87 -1.80 -4.04
N THR A 96 23.56 -2.69 -4.98
CA THR A 96 23.87 -2.49 -6.40
C THR A 96 23.05 -1.33 -6.96
N GLN A 97 23.55 -0.70 -8.04
CA GLN A 97 22.83 0.39 -8.68
C GLN A 97 21.43 -0.04 -9.15
N SER A 98 21.32 -1.23 -9.75
CA SER A 98 20.04 -1.80 -10.17
C SER A 98 19.04 -1.95 -9.02
N ALA A 99 19.47 -2.39 -7.84
CA ALA A 99 18.57 -2.55 -6.69
C ALA A 99 18.09 -1.19 -6.15
N LYS A 100 18.95 -0.18 -6.17
CA LYS A 100 18.58 1.20 -5.78
C LYS A 100 17.55 1.79 -6.74
N ASP A 101 17.78 1.64 -8.04
CA ASP A 101 16.89 2.16 -9.08
C ASP A 101 15.53 1.46 -9.02
N GLU A 102 15.52 0.13 -8.83
CA GLU A 102 14.29 -0.64 -8.65
C GLU A 102 13.51 -0.15 -7.43
N PHE A 103 14.16 -0.03 -6.27
CA PHE A 103 13.50 0.44 -5.05
C PHE A 103 12.88 1.82 -5.23
N ALA A 104 13.61 2.78 -5.81
CA ALA A 104 13.12 4.13 -6.07
C ALA A 104 11.89 4.16 -7.00
N SER A 105 11.73 3.16 -7.87
CA SER A 105 10.63 3.08 -8.84
C SER A 105 9.33 2.46 -8.29
N LYS A 106 9.38 1.73 -7.18
CA LYS A 106 8.26 0.91 -6.66
C LYS A 106 7.40 1.62 -5.61
N ALA A 107 6.16 1.14 -5.44
CA ALA A 107 5.23 1.61 -4.42
C ALA A 107 5.79 1.51 -3.00
N ASP A 108 6.58 0.46 -2.72
CA ASP A 108 7.20 0.19 -1.43
C ASP A 108 8.02 1.36 -0.91
N SER A 109 8.77 2.05 -1.78
CA SER A 109 9.53 3.24 -1.40
C SER A 109 8.64 4.38 -0.91
N TRP A 110 7.45 4.52 -1.49
CA TRP A 110 6.46 5.48 -1.02
C TRP A 110 5.84 5.02 0.30
N LEU A 111 5.51 3.74 0.48
CA LEU A 111 5.01 3.20 1.74
C LEU A 111 5.98 3.49 2.90
N CYS A 112 7.28 3.25 2.72
CA CYS A 112 8.29 3.59 3.72
C CYS A 112 8.34 5.09 4.03
N ALA A 113 8.20 5.95 3.01
CA ALA A 113 8.16 7.39 3.20
C ALA A 113 6.92 7.86 3.96
N TYR A 114 5.75 7.26 3.70
CA TYR A 114 4.53 7.51 4.43
C TYR A 114 4.62 7.03 5.88
N GLY A 115 5.18 5.84 6.14
CA GLY A 115 5.40 5.34 7.51
C GLY A 115 6.31 6.29 8.30
N LEU A 116 7.44 6.70 7.70
CA LEU A 116 8.36 7.67 8.33
C LEU A 116 7.70 9.02 8.61
N ALA A 117 6.85 9.53 7.72
CA ALA A 117 6.20 10.83 7.89
C ALA A 117 5.03 10.80 8.89
N LEU A 118 4.25 9.73 8.88
CA LEU A 118 3.02 9.62 9.68
C LEU A 118 3.23 8.95 11.05
N GLY A 119 4.42 8.41 11.31
CA GLY A 119 4.70 7.65 12.52
C GLY A 119 3.90 6.35 12.61
N ALA A 120 3.64 5.74 11.45
CA ALA A 120 2.86 4.52 11.27
C ALA A 120 3.77 3.33 10.93
#